data_AF-A0A3D4NTG1-F1
#
_entry.id   AF-A0A3D4NTG1-F1
#
_cell.length_a   1.000
_cell.length_b   1.000
_cell.length_c   1.000
_cell.angle_alpha   90.00
_cell.angle_beta   90.00
_cell.angle_gamma   90.00
#
_symmetry.space_group_name_H-M   'P 1'
#
loop_
_entity.id
_entity.type
_entity.pdbx_description
1 polymer ?
#
loop_
_entity_poly.entity_id
_entity_poly.type
_entity_poly.pdbx_seq_one_letter_code
_entity_poly.pdbx_strand_id
1 'polypeptide(L)'
;MRRRQRRTRHDARNGQPALVKLLNNTLATYNLAATARMLSLAAQLGVPAKSLFEVIGVSTGQSWMSDNLIDVQYDLLLKDVGLLQGEIGLVPAINLNDEVEQAILHARALLGPDS
;
A
#
# COMPACT_ATOMS: atom_id res chain seq x y z
N MET A 1 49.64 -9.22 7.30
CA MET A 1 48.57 -8.46 7.98
C MET A 1 47.27 -8.67 7.20
N ARG A 2 46.38 -9.58 7.64
CA ARG A 2 45.16 -9.99 6.90
C ARG A 2 43.96 -9.19 7.43
N ARG A 3 43.30 -8.41 6.56
CA ARG A 3 42.06 -7.68 6.90
C ARG A 3 40.94 -8.70 7.16
N ARG A 4 40.40 -8.70 8.39
CA ARG A 4 39.19 -9.47 8.76
C ARG A 4 38.00 -8.87 8.03
N GLN A 5 37.48 -9.60 7.04
CA GLN A 5 36.19 -9.35 6.43
C GLN A 5 35.12 -9.61 7.51
N ARG A 6 34.44 -8.55 7.97
CA ARG A 6 33.23 -8.68 8.78
C ARG A 6 32.14 -9.26 7.89
N ARG A 7 31.99 -10.59 7.89
CA ARG A 7 30.73 -11.24 7.52
C ARG A 7 29.75 -11.02 8.66
N THR A 8 29.00 -9.93 8.62
CA THR A 8 27.75 -9.85 9.36
C THR A 8 26.77 -10.79 8.67
N ARG A 9 26.60 -12.00 9.22
CA ARG A 9 25.44 -12.81 8.89
C ARG A 9 24.22 -11.99 9.28
N HIS A 10 23.46 -11.54 8.28
CA HIS A 10 22.14 -10.98 8.48
C HIS A 10 21.29 -12.09 9.08
N ASP A 11 20.97 -11.95 10.37
CA ASP A 11 20.03 -12.83 11.06
C ASP A 11 18.68 -12.67 10.37
N ALA A 12 18.19 -13.76 9.77
CA ALA A 12 16.92 -13.82 9.04
C ALA A 12 15.70 -13.39 9.88
N ARG A 13 15.86 -13.24 11.20
CA ARG A 13 14.82 -12.76 12.12
C ARG A 13 14.71 -11.24 12.24
N ASN A 14 15.73 -10.48 11.83
CA ASN A 14 15.71 -9.01 11.91
C ASN A 14 15.03 -8.33 10.70
N GLY A 15 14.74 -9.09 9.63
CA GLY A 15 14.11 -8.57 8.41
C GLY A 15 12.57 -8.55 8.45
N GLN A 16 11.94 -9.36 9.29
CA GLN A 16 10.47 -9.49 9.32
C GLN A 16 9.74 -8.21 9.73
N PRO A 17 10.13 -7.50 10.81
CA PRO A 17 9.48 -6.24 11.18
C PRO A 17 9.66 -5.15 10.11
N ALA A 18 10.81 -5.12 9.44
CA ALA A 18 11.07 -4.20 8.35
C ALA A 18 10.18 -4.51 7.15
N LEU A 19 10.11 -5.77 6.72
CA LEU A 19 9.27 -6.20 5.60
C LEU A 19 7.79 -5.91 5.84
N VAL A 20 7.28 -6.17 7.06
CA VAL A 20 5.88 -5.85 7.43
C VAL A 20 5.60 -4.36 7.29
N LYS A 21 6.51 -3.49 7.74
CA LYS A 21 6.39 -2.04 7.55
C LYS A 21 6.35 -1.66 6.07
N LEU A 22 7.25 -2.23 5.26
CA LEU A 22 7.32 -1.95 3.83
C LEU A 22 6.03 -2.38 3.11
N LEU A 23 5.50 -3.56 3.44
CA LEU A 23 4.21 -4.04 2.92
C LEU A 23 3.05 -3.11 3.30
N ASN A 24 2.97 -2.72 4.58
CA ASN A 24 1.94 -1.81 5.07
C ASN A 24 2.02 -0.42 4.41
N ASN A 25 3.22 0.15 4.28
CA ASN A 25 3.42 1.46 3.66
C ASN A 25 3.16 1.42 2.15
N THR A 26 3.38 0.27 1.52
CA THR A 26 2.98 0.05 0.13
C THR A 26 1.45 -0.02 -0.02
N LEU A 27 0.74 -0.73 0.87
CA LEU A 27 -0.72 -0.71 0.91
C LEU A 27 -1.29 0.70 1.14
N ALA A 28 -0.68 1.45 2.06
CA ALA A 28 -1.02 2.86 2.27
C ALA A 28 -0.86 3.70 0.99
N THR A 29 0.23 3.50 0.27
CA THR A 29 0.47 4.19 -1.02
C THR A 29 -0.59 3.80 -2.05
N TYR A 30 -1.01 2.53 -2.10
CA TYR A 30 -2.12 2.10 -2.95
C TYR A 30 -3.42 2.79 -2.62
N ASN A 31 -3.78 2.89 -1.34
CA ASN A 31 -5.00 3.57 -0.91
C ASN A 31 -4.97 5.05 -1.29
N LEU A 32 -3.84 5.75 -1.06
CA LEU A 32 -3.66 7.14 -1.45
C LEU A 32 -3.81 7.34 -2.96
N ALA A 33 -3.15 6.48 -3.76
CA ALA A 33 -3.22 6.52 -5.21
C ALA A 33 -4.64 6.23 -5.73
N ALA A 34 -5.34 5.27 -5.14
CA ALA A 34 -6.71 4.93 -5.48
C ALA A 34 -7.66 6.11 -5.19
N THR A 35 -7.56 6.72 -4.00
CA THR A 35 -8.33 7.92 -3.64
C THR A 35 -8.06 9.05 -4.62
N ALA A 36 -6.79 9.39 -4.89
CA ALA A 36 -6.44 10.47 -5.82
C ALA A 36 -6.98 10.23 -7.25
N ARG A 37 -6.92 8.97 -7.73
CA ARG A 37 -7.48 8.58 -9.03
C ARG A 37 -8.99 8.72 -9.08
N MET A 38 -9.70 8.31 -8.04
CA MET A 38 -11.17 8.41 -8.00
C MET A 38 -11.64 9.87 -7.92
N LEU A 39 -10.96 10.73 -7.17
CA LEU A 39 -11.24 12.16 -7.15
C LEU A 39 -11.01 12.83 -8.51
N SER A 40 -9.93 12.44 -9.20
CA SER A 40 -9.62 12.94 -10.55
C SER A 40 -10.66 12.46 -11.57
N LEU A 41 -11.04 11.18 -11.52
CA LEU A 41 -12.07 10.61 -12.39
C LEU A 41 -13.43 11.26 -12.15
N ALA A 42 -13.80 11.49 -10.89
CA ALA A 42 -15.03 12.18 -10.53
C ALA A 42 -15.10 13.57 -11.19
N ALA A 43 -14.03 14.36 -11.07
CA ALA A 43 -13.94 15.66 -11.72
C ALA A 43 -14.07 15.58 -13.25
N GLN A 44 -13.44 14.57 -13.88
CA GLN A 44 -13.56 14.31 -15.32
C GLN A 44 -14.99 13.94 -15.74
N LEU A 45 -15.75 13.28 -14.87
CA LEU A 45 -17.15 12.89 -15.09
C LEU A 45 -18.15 13.98 -14.66
N GLY A 46 -17.69 15.17 -14.24
CA GLY A 46 -18.54 16.28 -13.82
C GLY A 46 -19.05 16.19 -12.37
N VAL A 47 -18.56 15.23 -11.58
CA VAL A 47 -18.83 15.13 -10.15
C VAL A 47 -17.80 15.97 -9.40
N PRO A 48 -18.21 16.96 -8.57
CA PRO A 48 -17.26 17.75 -7.79
C PRO A 48 -16.40 16.86 -6.88
N ALA A 49 -15.08 16.90 -7.04
CA ALA A 49 -14.15 16.08 -6.29
C ALA A 49 -14.32 16.25 -4.76
N LYS A 50 -14.59 17.47 -4.30
CA LYS A 50 -14.87 17.74 -2.88
C LYS A 50 -16.09 16.98 -2.36
N SER A 51 -17.17 16.93 -3.14
CA SER A 51 -18.38 16.19 -2.76
C SER A 51 -18.13 14.69 -2.70
N LEU A 52 -17.37 14.13 -3.64
CA LEU A 52 -16.95 12.72 -3.55
C LEU A 52 -16.04 12.49 -2.34
N PHE A 53 -15.11 13.39 -2.05
CA PHE A 53 -14.21 13.30 -0.91
C PHE A 53 -14.98 13.24 0.42
N GLU A 54 -16.00 14.09 0.60
CA GLU A 54 -16.89 14.08 1.77
C GLU A 54 -17.64 12.75 1.91
N VAL A 55 -18.13 12.18 0.80
CA VAL A 55 -18.80 10.86 0.81
C VAL A 55 -17.82 9.73 1.15
N ILE A 56 -16.60 9.76 0.60
CA ILE A 56 -15.56 8.77 0.91
C ILE A 56 -15.31 8.73 2.41
N GLY A 57 -15.19 9.88 3.08
CA GLY A 57 -14.89 9.97 4.52
C GLY A 57 -15.93 9.34 5.47
N VAL A 58 -17.12 8.99 4.98
CA VAL A 58 -18.19 8.38 5.80
C VAL A 58 -18.75 7.08 5.21
N SER A 59 -18.06 6.47 4.24
CA SER A 59 -18.52 5.27 3.53
C SER A 59 -17.49 4.14 3.56
N THR A 60 -17.83 2.99 2.97
CA THR A 60 -16.91 1.85 2.86
C THR A 60 -15.68 2.11 1.98
N GLY A 61 -15.67 3.22 1.23
CA GLY A 61 -14.48 3.69 0.52
C GLY A 61 -13.45 4.37 1.42
N GLN A 62 -13.78 4.64 2.68
CA GLN A 62 -12.89 5.29 3.65
C GLN A 62 -11.65 4.43 3.93
N SER A 63 -10.51 5.09 4.06
CA SER A 63 -9.30 4.56 4.68
C SER A 63 -8.60 5.68 5.44
N TRP A 64 -7.69 5.34 6.35
CA TRP A 64 -6.87 6.37 7.01
C TRP A 64 -6.16 7.26 5.98
N MET A 65 -5.71 6.69 4.85
CA MET A 65 -5.03 7.45 3.79
C MET A 65 -5.97 8.34 2.98
N SER A 66 -7.26 8.01 2.87
CA SER A 66 -8.23 8.93 2.25
C SER A 66 -8.52 10.11 3.17
N ASP A 67 -8.69 9.88 4.48
CA ASP A 67 -8.96 10.96 5.43
C ASP A 67 -7.77 11.93 5.57
N ASN A 68 -6.54 11.42 5.44
CA ASN A 68 -5.31 12.19 5.57
C ASN A 68 -4.69 12.58 4.22
N LEU A 69 -5.46 12.54 3.12
CA LEU A 69 -4.98 12.81 1.76
C LEU A 69 -4.18 14.11 1.64
N ILE A 70 -4.57 15.16 2.39
CA ILE A 70 -3.96 16.49 2.33
C ILE A 70 -2.70 16.58 3.21
N ASP A 71 -2.71 15.95 4.39
CA ASP A 71 -1.69 16.16 5.42
C ASP A 71 -0.61 15.06 5.45
N VAL A 72 -0.84 13.93 4.77
CA VAL A 72 0.10 12.80 4.78
C VAL A 72 1.41 13.14 4.07
N GLN A 73 2.54 12.80 4.71
CA GLN A 73 3.88 12.89 4.11
C GLN A 73 4.12 11.73 3.13
N TYR A 74 3.55 11.82 1.93
CA TYR A 74 3.57 10.73 0.95
C TYR A 74 4.98 10.40 0.41
N ASP A 75 5.95 11.33 0.46
CA ASP A 75 7.33 11.08 0.03
C ASP A 75 8.01 9.93 0.81
N LEU A 76 7.73 9.82 2.10
CA LEU A 76 8.25 8.72 2.92
C LEU A 76 7.62 7.37 2.55
N LEU A 77 6.35 7.38 2.15
CA LEU A 77 5.66 6.19 1.65
C LEU A 77 6.25 5.74 0.31
N LEU A 78 6.51 6.68 -0.60
CA LEU A 78 7.16 6.40 -1.89
C LEU A 78 8.58 5.84 -1.72
N LYS A 79 9.34 6.35 -0.75
CA LYS A 79 10.64 5.80 -0.39
C LYS A 79 10.53 4.34 0.06
N ASP A 80 9.57 4.02 0.92
CA ASP A 80 9.37 2.65 1.41
C ASP A 80 8.86 1.71 0.31
N VAL A 81 8.07 2.19 -0.65
CA VAL A 81 7.73 1.42 -1.87
C VAL A 81 8.98 1.09 -2.67
N GLY A 82 9.88 2.06 -2.87
CA GLY A 82 11.15 1.83 -3.56
C GLY A 82 12.06 0.83 -2.82
N LEU A 83 12.06 0.84 -1.49
CA LEU A 83 12.76 -0.17 -0.69
C LEU A 83 12.14 -1.55 -0.88
N LEU A 84 10.82 -1.68 -0.83
CA LEU A 84 10.15 -2.96 -1.08
C LEU A 84 10.49 -3.49 -2.48
N GLN A 85 10.45 -2.64 -3.49
CA GLN A 85 10.84 -3.00 -4.86
C GLN A 85 12.30 -3.47 -4.94
N GLY A 86 13.20 -2.87 -4.17
CA GLY A 86 14.58 -3.35 -4.05
C GLY A 86 14.70 -4.77 -3.49
N GLU A 87 13.78 -5.18 -2.61
CA GLU A 87 13.76 -6.51 -1.96
C GLU A 87 13.05 -7.58 -2.80
N ILE A 88 11.90 -7.25 -3.42
CA ILE A 88 11.03 -8.24 -4.10
C ILE A 88 10.94 -8.04 -5.63
N GLY A 89 11.59 -7.03 -6.17
CA GLY A 89 11.45 -6.63 -7.57
C GLY A 89 10.24 -5.73 -7.80
N LEU A 90 9.22 -6.23 -8.49
CA LEU A 90 8.01 -5.44 -8.76
C LEU A 90 6.95 -5.68 -7.69
N VAL A 91 6.36 -4.60 -7.20
CA VAL A 91 5.15 -4.68 -6.38
C VAL A 91 3.97 -5.05 -7.27
N PRO A 92 3.07 -5.96 -6.85
CA PRO A 92 1.91 -6.37 -7.65
C PRO A 92 1.01 -5.19 -8.00
N ALA A 93 0.72 -4.98 -9.28
CA ALA A 93 -0.27 -3.99 -9.71
C ALA A 93 -1.68 -4.42 -9.29
N ILE A 94 -2.48 -3.49 -8.78
CA ILE A 94 -3.88 -3.74 -8.42
C ILE A 94 -4.77 -3.37 -9.62
N ASN A 95 -5.43 -4.38 -10.19
CA ASN A 95 -6.42 -4.23 -11.26
C ASN A 95 -7.79 -4.70 -10.76
N LEU A 96 -8.86 -4.07 -11.24
CA LEU A 96 -10.25 -4.45 -10.95
C LEU A 96 -10.85 -5.26 -12.12
N ASN A 97 -10.07 -6.23 -12.62
CA ASN A 97 -10.49 -7.17 -13.65
C ASN A 97 -11.12 -8.43 -13.01
N ASP A 98 -11.37 -9.46 -13.82
CA ASP A 98 -12.00 -10.72 -13.39
C ASP A 98 -11.18 -11.50 -12.33
N GLU A 99 -9.93 -11.10 -12.05
CA GLU A 99 -9.07 -11.75 -11.04
C GLU A 99 -9.29 -11.20 -9.62
N VAL A 100 -9.94 -10.04 -9.47
CA VAL A 100 -10.08 -9.36 -8.17
C VAL A 100 -10.81 -10.22 -7.13
N GLU A 101 -11.82 -10.96 -7.55
CA GLU A 101 -12.57 -11.86 -6.67
C GLU A 101 -11.66 -12.98 -6.14
N GLN A 102 -10.87 -13.58 -7.03
CA GLN A 102 -9.94 -14.65 -6.66
C GLN A 102 -8.84 -14.14 -5.71
N ALA A 103 -8.34 -12.93 -5.93
CA ALA A 103 -7.38 -12.30 -5.02
C ALA A 103 -7.97 -12.10 -3.61
N ILE A 104 -9.23 -11.66 -3.51
CA ILE A 104 -9.93 -11.51 -2.22
C ILE A 104 -10.13 -12.85 -1.52
N LEU A 105 -10.59 -13.87 -2.25
CA LEU A 105 -10.81 -15.21 -1.70
C LEU A 105 -9.49 -15.83 -1.23
N HIS A 106 -8.42 -15.66 -2.01
CA HIS A 106 -7.08 -16.12 -1.63
C HIS A 106 -6.60 -15.44 -0.35
N ALA A 107 -6.72 -14.11 -0.25
CA ALA A 107 -6.35 -13.36 0.95
C ALA A 107 -7.14 -13.83 2.19
N ARG A 108 -8.45 -14.06 2.06
CA ARG A 108 -9.27 -14.62 3.14
C ARG A 108 -8.81 -16.02 3.56
N ALA A 109 -8.47 -16.87 2.60
CA ALA A 109 -7.97 -18.21 2.90
C ALA A 109 -6.65 -18.18 3.69
N LEU A 110 -5.77 -17.19 3.45
CA LEU A 110 -4.53 -17.00 4.22
C LEU A 110 -4.78 -16.58 5.68
N LEU A 111 -5.91 -15.93 5.97
CA LEU A 111 -6.27 -15.45 7.31
C LEU A 111 -7.00 -16.51 8.17
N GLY A 112 -7.54 -17.56 7.53
CA GLY A 112 -8.33 -18.59 8.20
C GLY A 112 -9.75 -18.13 8.61
N PRO A 113 -10.58 -19.04 9.14
CA PRO A 113 -11.99 -18.77 9.46
C PRO A 113 -12.23 -17.89 10.70
N ASP A 114 -11.19 -17.57 11.49
CA ASP A 114 -11.29 -16.90 12.80
C ASP A 114 -10.76 -15.44 12.80
N SER A 115 -10.57 -14.82 11.63
CA SER A 115 -10.13 -13.41 11.50
C SER A 115 -11.28 -12.43 11.34
#